data_AF-S5XM28-F1
#
_entry.id   AF-S5XM28-F1
#
_cell.length_a   1.000
_cell.length_b   1.000
_cell.length_c   1.000
_cell.angle_alpha   90.00
_cell.angle_beta   90.00
_cell.angle_gamma   90.00
#
_symmetry.space_group_name_H-M   'P 1'
#
loop_
_entity.id
_entity.type
_entity.pdbx_description
1 polymer ?
#
loop_
_entity_poly.entity_id
_entity_poly.type
_entity_poly.pdbx_seq_one_letter_code
_entity_poly.pdbx_strand_id
1 'polypeptide(L)'
;MQAHKPLTHRGIEIVRPDVPGAPVTWTHDESNARGTAETVEAARVQINIHLGTPDPDCSSCNGTGKEDFAWLAYIPCPLCFPEELA
;
A
#
# COMPACT_ATOMS: atom_id res chain seq x y z
N MET A 1 -16.67 19.28 -11.73
CA MET A 1 -16.54 17.93 -11.15
C MET A 1 -15.15 17.45 -11.54
N GLN A 2 -14.16 17.53 -10.65
CA GLN A 2 -12.82 17.03 -10.96
C GLN A 2 -12.93 15.52 -11.03
N ALA A 3 -12.66 14.94 -12.20
CA ALA A 3 -12.56 13.50 -12.35
C ALA A 3 -11.36 13.04 -11.52
N HIS A 4 -11.62 12.53 -10.32
CA HIS A 4 -10.61 11.86 -9.52
C HIS A 4 -10.11 10.68 -10.34
N LYS A 5 -8.87 10.77 -10.84
CA LYS A 5 -8.19 9.65 -11.51
C LYS A 5 -8.29 8.45 -10.56
N PRO A 6 -8.80 7.29 -11.00
CA PRO A 6 -8.88 6.11 -10.15
C PRO A 6 -7.47 5.79 -9.66
N LEU A 7 -7.30 5.76 -8.35
CA LEU A 7 -6.02 5.44 -7.75
C LEU A 7 -5.94 3.91 -7.70
N THR A 8 -5.22 3.33 -8.64
CA THR A 8 -5.01 1.88 -8.68
C THR A 8 -3.67 1.53 -8.04
N HIS A 9 -3.62 0.46 -7.25
CA HIS A 9 -2.40 -0.11 -6.70
C HIS A 9 -2.40 -1.62 -6.97
N ARG A 10 -1.43 -2.12 -7.72
CA ARG A 10 -1.31 -3.56 -8.10
C ARG A 10 -2.61 -4.13 -8.71
N GLY A 11 -3.29 -3.35 -9.55
CA GLY A 11 -4.56 -3.73 -10.18
C GLY A 11 -5.79 -3.59 -9.27
N ILE A 12 -5.61 -3.22 -7.99
CA ILE A 12 -6.68 -3.03 -7.02
C ILE A 12 -7.07 -1.56 -6.95
N GLU A 13 -8.37 -1.28 -7.04
CA GLU A 13 -8.88 0.09 -6.96
C GLU A 13 -8.90 0.59 -5.52
N ILE A 14 -8.34 1.79 -5.31
CA ILE A 14 -8.40 2.54 -4.07
C ILE A 14 -9.31 3.76 -4.29
N VAL A 15 -10.44 3.78 -3.59
CA VAL A 15 -11.43 4.84 -3.63
C VAL A 15 -11.18 5.83 -2.50
N ARG A 16 -10.93 7.08 -2.86
CA ARG A 16 -10.86 8.20 -1.93
C ARG A 16 -12.22 8.88 -1.85
N PRO A 17 -12.83 9.00 -0.66
CA PRO A 17 -14.05 9.77 -0.51
C PRO A 17 -13.79 11.27 -0.70
N ASP A 18 -14.73 11.99 -1.29
CA ASP A 18 -14.68 13.45 -1.44
C ASP A 18 -14.80 14.20 -0.09
N VAL A 19 -15.25 13.49 0.96
CA VAL A 19 -15.43 14.05 2.30
C VAL A 19 -14.10 14.04 3.05
N PRO A 20 -13.59 15.20 3.50
CA PRO A 20 -12.37 15.26 4.31
C PRO A 20 -12.52 14.42 5.58
N GLY A 21 -11.52 13.59 5.87
CA GLY A 21 -11.50 12.71 7.05
C GLY A 21 -12.32 11.42 6.93
N ALA A 22 -13.03 11.20 5.82
CA ALA A 22 -13.64 9.91 5.56
C ALA A 22 -12.57 8.86 5.17
N PRO A 23 -12.71 7.60 5.59
CA PRO A 23 -11.72 6.57 5.34
C PRO A 23 -11.65 6.22 3.85
N VAL A 24 -10.44 5.96 3.38
CA VAL A 24 -10.14 5.40 2.07
C VAL A 24 -10.60 3.94 2.04
N THR A 25 -11.19 3.50 0.93
CA THR A 25 -11.61 2.11 0.76
C THR A 25 -10.90 1.47 -0.42
N TRP A 26 -10.71 0.16 -0.39
CA TRP A 26 -10.21 -0.59 -1.53
C TRP A 26 -10.99 -1.88 -1.71
N THR A 27 -11.10 -2.35 -2.95
CA THR A 27 -11.82 -3.59 -3.28
C THR A 27 -11.06 -4.35 -4.35
N HIS A 28 -10.94 -5.66 -4.13
CA HIS A 28 -10.30 -6.62 -5.01
C HIS A 28 -11.34 -7.61 -5.51
N ASP A 29 -11.87 -7.35 -6.71
CA ASP A 29 -12.97 -8.13 -7.28
C ASP A 29 -12.61 -9.60 -7.48
N GLU A 30 -11.36 -9.89 -7.89
CA GLU A 30 -10.92 -11.27 -8.18
C GLU A 30 -10.97 -12.19 -6.95
N SER A 31 -10.62 -11.66 -5.77
CA SER A 31 -10.65 -12.42 -4.52
C SER A 31 -11.83 -12.08 -3.63
N ASN A 32 -12.76 -11.23 -4.08
CA ASN A 32 -13.86 -10.67 -3.27
C ASN A 32 -13.37 -10.10 -1.91
N ALA A 33 -12.17 -9.51 -1.89
CA ALA A 33 -11.59 -8.92 -0.70
C ALA A 33 -11.80 -7.40 -0.70
N ARG A 34 -11.94 -6.81 0.48
CA ARG A 34 -12.11 -5.37 0.65
C ARG A 34 -11.53 -4.90 1.97
N GLY A 35 -11.12 -3.64 2.02
CA GLY A 35 -10.62 -3.03 3.24
C GLY A 35 -10.88 -1.54 3.30
N THR A 36 -10.69 -0.98 4.50
CA THR A 36 -10.80 0.45 4.79
C THR A 36 -9.56 0.91 5.54
N ALA A 37 -9.08 2.10 5.22
CA ALA A 37 -7.86 2.68 5.78
C ALA A 37 -8.01 4.18 5.95
N GLU A 38 -7.27 4.77 6.89
CA GLU A 38 -7.31 6.22 7.14
C GLU A 38 -6.60 7.02 6.02
N THR A 39 -5.62 6.40 5.37
CA THR A 39 -4.82 7.02 4.31
C THR A 39 -4.65 6.09 3.11
N VAL A 40 -4.25 6.67 1.98
CA VAL A 40 -3.91 5.92 0.77
C VAL A 40 -2.73 4.97 1.01
N GLU A 41 -1.74 5.44 1.77
CA GLU A 41 -0.55 4.67 2.13
C GLU A 41 -0.95 3.45 2.97
N ALA A 42 -1.82 3.63 3.96
CA ALA A 42 -2.33 2.52 4.76
C ALA A 42 -3.17 1.54 3.91
N ALA A 43 -3.94 2.02 2.93
CA ALA A 43 -4.64 1.14 1.99
C ALA A 43 -3.65 0.31 1.14
N ARG A 44 -2.55 0.90 0.68
CA ARG A 44 -1.48 0.19 -0.06
C ARG A 44 -0.81 -0.89 0.80
N VAL A 45 -0.56 -0.58 2.08
CA VAL A 45 -0.02 -1.56 3.05
C VAL A 45 -0.99 -2.75 3.19
N GLN A 46 -2.29 -2.48 3.42
CA GLN A 46 -3.30 -3.52 3.51
C GLN A 46 -3.37 -4.39 2.24
N ILE A 47 -3.28 -3.76 1.06
CA ILE A 47 -3.25 -4.48 -0.22
C ILE A 47 -2.00 -5.36 -0.33
N ASN A 48 -0.82 -4.85 0.04
CA ASN A 48 0.42 -5.63 -0.04
C ASN A 48 0.38 -6.83 0.92
N ILE A 49 -0.15 -6.65 2.13
CA ILE A 49 -0.39 -7.74 3.09
C ILE A 49 -1.38 -8.75 2.49
N HIS A 50 -2.50 -8.28 1.92
CA HIS A 50 -3.51 -9.14 1.29
C HIS A 50 -2.94 -10.00 0.15
N LEU A 51 -2.06 -9.42 -0.66
CA LEU A 51 -1.39 -10.12 -1.76
C LEU A 51 -0.21 -10.99 -1.31
N GLY A 52 0.20 -10.92 -0.03
CA GLY A 52 1.21 -11.77 0.59
C GLY A 52 2.60 -11.70 -0.06
N THR A 53 2.85 -10.66 -0.87
CA THR A 53 4.07 -10.52 -1.68
C THR A 53 4.51 -9.07 -1.69
N PRO A 54 5.82 -8.78 -1.57
CA PRO A 54 6.35 -7.44 -1.76
C PRO A 54 5.94 -6.87 -3.12
N ASP A 55 5.72 -5.56 -3.16
CA ASP A 55 5.43 -4.87 -4.41
C ASP A 55 6.73 -4.71 -5.22
N PRO A 56 6.89 -5.38 -6.38
CA PRO A 56 8.10 -5.30 -7.18
C PRO A 56 8.33 -3.88 -7.73
N ASP A 57 7.25 -3.12 -7.94
CA ASP A 57 7.27 -1.76 -8.45
C ASP A 57 7.20 -0.72 -7.32
N CYS A 58 7.49 -1.13 -6.08
CA CYS A 58 7.46 -0.23 -4.94
C CYS A 58 8.47 0.91 -5.13
N SER A 59 7.98 2.15 -5.24
CA SER A 59 8.84 3.32 -5.42
C SER A 59 9.84 3.57 -4.29
N SER A 60 9.63 2.95 -3.13
CA SER A 60 10.55 3.07 -1.99
C SER A 60 11.65 2.02 -2.02
N CYS A 61 11.34 0.76 -2.31
CA CYS A 61 12.29 -0.34 -2.12
C CYS A 61 12.40 -1.33 -3.29
N ASN A 62 11.67 -1.13 -4.39
CA ASN A 62 11.61 -2.03 -5.56
C ASN A 62 11.44 -3.52 -5.17
N GLY A 63 10.66 -3.79 -4.12
CA GLY A 63 10.38 -5.13 -3.61
C GLY A 63 11.50 -5.78 -2.78
N THR A 64 12.67 -5.16 -2.62
CA THR A 64 13.83 -5.78 -1.95
C THR A 64 14.16 -5.22 -0.56
N GLY A 65 13.46 -4.17 -0.13
CA GLY A 65 13.83 -3.39 1.06
C GLY A 65 14.98 -2.43 0.80
N LYS A 66 15.50 -1.76 1.85
CA LYS A 66 16.64 -0.84 1.75
C LYS A 66 17.80 -1.30 2.61
N GLU A 67 19.02 -1.15 2.10
CA GLU A 67 20.24 -1.34 2.88
C GLU A 67 20.68 -0.01 3.49
N ASP A 68 21.01 -0.02 4.78
CA ASP A 68 21.69 1.07 5.46
C ASP A 68 23.19 0.73 5.58
N PHE A 69 23.97 1.27 4.64
CA PHE A 69 25.42 1.09 4.62
C PHE A 69 26.14 1.76 5.79
N ALA A 70 25.54 2.76 6.44
CA ALA A 70 26.16 3.43 7.58
C ALA A 70 26.19 2.51 8.82
N TRP A 71 25.18 1.65 8.94
CA TRP A 71 25.04 0.70 10.06
C TRP A 71 25.23 -0.76 9.66
N LEU A 72 25.53 -1.03 8.38
CA LEU A 72 25.55 -2.37 7.80
C LEU A 72 24.28 -3.17 8.14
N ALA A 73 23.13 -2.48 8.08
CA ALA A 73 21.85 -3.00 8.54
C ALA A 73 20.82 -3.01 7.40
N TYR A 74 19.81 -3.86 7.54
CA TYR A 74 18.64 -3.87 6.67
C TYR A 74 17.54 -2.98 7.26
N ILE A 75 16.96 -2.11 6.44
CA ILE A 75 15.80 -1.30 6.78
C ILE A 75 14.58 -1.89 6.05
N PRO A 76 13.64 -2.54 6.77
CA PRO A 76 12.41 -3.04 6.16
C PRO A 76 11.57 -1.88 5.62
N CYS A 77 11.01 -2.10 4.43
CA CYS A 77 10.14 -1.10 3.81
C CYS A 77 8.77 -1.09 4.51
N PRO A 78 8.28 0.07 4.99
CA PRO A 78 6.98 0.15 5.66
C PRO A 78 5.78 -0.21 4.77
N LEU A 79 5.97 -0.23 3.44
CA LEU A 79 4.93 -0.62 2.49
C LEU A 79 4.94 -2.12 2.17
N CYS A 80 6.12 -2.74 2.11
CA CYS A 80 6.27 -4.14 1.68
C CYS A 80 6.49 -5.11 2.83
N PHE A 81 7.06 -4.65 3.94
CA PHE A 81 7.40 -5.41 5.14
C PHE A 81 6.91 -4.69 6.42
N PRO A 82 5.61 -4.33 6.49
CA PRO A 82 5.06 -3.62 7.66
C PRO A 82 5.18 -4.42 8.97
N GLU A 83 5.19 -5.74 8.91
CA GLU A 83 5.30 -6.63 10.06
C GLU A 83 6.69 -6.63 10.72
N GLU A 84 7.74 -6.30 9.98
CA GLU A 84 9.11 -6.23 10.50
C GLU A 84 9.39 -4.91 11.26
N LEU A 85 8.43 -3.98 11.25
CA LEU A 85 8.49 -2.70 11.95
C LEU A 85 7.72 -2.70 13.28
N ALA A 86 7.02 -3.80 13.61
CA ALA A 86 6.14 -3.92 14.77
C ALA A 86 6.88 -4.19 16.10
#